data_AF-A0A534P7Y7-F1
#
_entry.id   AF-A0A534P7Y7-F1
#
_cell.length_a   1.000
_cell.length_b   1.000
_cell.length_c   1.000
_cell.angle_alpha   90.00
_cell.angle_beta   90.00
_cell.angle_gamma   90.00
#
_symmetry.space_group_name_H-M   'P 1'
#
loop_
_entity.id
_entity.type
_entity.pdbx_description
1 polymer ?
#
loop_
_entity_poly.entity_id
_entity_poly.type
_entity_poly.pdbx_seq_one_letter_code
_entity_poly.pdbx_strand_id
1 'polypeptide(L)' 'MARAGFTAQTILNRHDFGVSWQASLVRGGFVVGNDVLVTIDVEALWKG' A
#
# COMPACT_ATOMS: atom_id res chain seq x y z
N MET A 1 12.48 -0.08 30.05
CA MET A 1 12.40 0.08 28.58
C MET A 1 11.62 -1.08 28.01
N ALA A 2 10.43 -0.83 27.46
CA ALA A 2 9.64 -1.85 26.77
C ALA A 2 9.83 -1.73 25.25
N ARG A 3 9.72 -2.85 24.54
CA ARG A 3 9.75 -2.91 23.08
C ARG A 3 8.44 -3.53 22.59
N ALA A 4 7.91 -3.03 21.49
CA ALA A 4 6.74 -3.60 20.84
C ALA A 4 6.92 -3.59 19.32
N GLY A 5 6.34 -4.58 18.66
CA GLY A 5 6.32 -4.71 17.20
C GLY A 5 4.88 -4.96 16.73
N PHE A 6 4.52 -4.37 15.58
CA PHE A 6 3.18 -4.50 15.00
C PHE A 6 3.28 -4.62 13.48
N THR A 7 2.43 -5.46 12.90
CA THR A 7 2.25 -5.55 11.45
C THR A 7 0.78 -5.30 11.11
N ALA A 8 0.54 -4.49 10.09
CA ALA A 8 -0.80 -4.24 9.54
C ALA A 8 -0.77 -4.28 8.01
N GLN A 9 -1.90 -4.65 7.42
CA GLN A 9 -2.08 -4.64 5.96
C GLN A 9 -3.36 -3.90 5.60
N THR A 10 -3.31 -3.17 4.49
CA THR A 10 -4.48 -2.55 3.88
C THR A 10 -4.35 -2.54 2.37
N ILE A 11 -5.47 -2.41 1.66
CA ILE A 11 -5.52 -2.28 0.21
C ILE A 11 -6.12 -0.91 -0.11
N LEU A 12 -5.44 -0.16 -0.98
CA LEU A 12 -5.84 1.18 -1.42
C LEU A 12 -6.10 1.19 -2.93
N ASN A 13 -7.04 2.01 -3.38
CA ASN A 13 -7.16 2.31 -4.81
C ASN A 13 -6.25 3.51 -5.15
N ARG A 14 -5.29 3.33 -6.06
CA ARG A 14 -4.34 4.37 -6.46
C ARG A 14 -4.99 5.63 -7.05
N HIS A 15 -6.19 5.50 -7.60
CA HIS A 15 -6.92 6.62 -8.17
C HIS A 15 -7.41 7.61 -7.10
N ASP A 16 -7.64 7.15 -5.87
CA ASP A 16 -8.01 8.01 -4.73
C ASP A 16 -6.91 9.01 -4.38
N PHE A 17 -5.67 8.74 -4.81
CA PHE A 17 -4.48 9.55 -4.59
C PHE A 17 -3.99 10.25 -5.88
N GLY A 18 -4.82 10.29 -6.93
CA GLY A 18 -4.49 10.94 -8.20
C GLY A 18 -3.47 10.19 -9.07
N VAL A 19 -3.04 8.99 -8.68
CA VAL A 19 -2.05 8.19 -9.43
C VAL A 19 -2.75 7.45 -10.56
N SER A 20 -2.72 8.01 -11.77
CA SER A 20 -3.56 7.58 -12.91
C SER A 20 -2.78 7.13 -14.16
N TRP A 21 -1.47 6.88 -14.07
CA TRP A 21 -0.69 6.42 -15.21
C TRP A 21 -0.99 4.95 -15.56
N GLN A 22 -1.23 4.67 -16.84
CA GLN A 22 -1.38 3.31 -17.38
C GLN A 22 -1.28 3.32 -18.90
N ALA A 23 -0.88 2.19 -19.47
CA ALA A 23 -1.05 1.88 -20.88
C ALA A 23 -2.24 0.93 -21.07
N SER A 24 -2.97 1.10 -22.17
CA SER A 24 -4.07 0.19 -22.56
C SER A 24 -3.50 -1.07 -23.20
N LEU A 25 -4.07 -2.23 -22.85
CA LEU A 25 -3.73 -3.50 -23.47
C LEU A 25 -4.52 -3.70 -24.78
N VAL A 26 -3.91 -4.38 -25.75
CA VAL A 26 -4.48 -4.62 -27.10
C VAL A 26 -5.84 -5.35 -27.06
N ARG A 27 -6.11 -6.11 -26.00
CA ARG A 27 -7.35 -6.87 -25.80
C ARG A 27 -8.32 -6.24 -24.79
N GLY A 28 -8.10 -4.97 -24.46
CA GLY A 28 -8.81 -4.30 -23.36
C GLY A 28 -8.14 -4.55 -22.01
N GLY A 29 -8.43 -3.67 -21.05
CA GLY A 29 -7.78 -3.64 -19.74
C GLY A 29 -6.54 -2.74 -19.71
N PHE A 30 -5.96 -2.64 -18.52
CA PHE A 30 -4.82 -1.77 -18.23
C PHE A 30 -3.61 -2.58 -17.77
N VAL A 31 -2.41 -2.09 -18.09
CA VAL A 31 -1.15 -2.71 -17.66
C VAL A 31 -0.96 -2.66 -16.14
N VAL A 32 -1.62 -1.72 -15.46
CA VAL A 32 -1.47 -1.47 -14.02
C VAL A 32 -2.81 -1.60 -13.32
N GLY A 33 -2.87 -2.49 -12.33
CA GLY A 33 -4.03 -2.64 -11.46
C GLY A 33 -4.30 -1.38 -10.63
N ASN A 34 -5.52 -1.26 -10.10
CA ASN A 34 -5.90 -0.12 -9.27
C ASN A 34 -5.50 -0.33 -7.80
N ASP A 35 -5.50 -1.58 -7.36
CA ASP A 35 -5.26 -1.96 -5.97
C ASP A 35 -3.77 -1.92 -5.64
N VAL A 36 -3.46 -1.29 -4.52
CA VAL A 36 -2.13 -1.22 -3.94
C VAL A 36 -2.19 -1.87 -2.56
N LEU A 37 -1.54 -3.02 -2.42
CA LEU A 37 -1.33 -3.65 -1.12
C LEU A 37 -0.25 -2.88 -0.36
N VAL A 38 -0.61 -2.35 0.80
CA VAL A 38 0.31 -1.66 1.70
C VAL A 38 0.51 -2.53 2.94
N THR A 39 1.77 -2.86 3.20
CA THR A 39 2.21 -3.51 4.44
C THR A 39 2.89 -2.48 5.32
N ILE A 40 2.42 -2.35 6.55
CA ILE A 40 2.98 -1.48 7.58
C ILE A 40 3.65 -2.38 8.61
N ASP A 41 4.96 -2.23 8.76
CA ASP A 41 5.76 -2.92 9.76
C ASP A 41 6.38 -1.88 10.71
N VAL A 42 6.07 -1.98 12.00
CA VAL A 42 6.38 -0.95 12.99
C VAL A 42 7.09 -1.57 14.18
N GLU A 43 8.24 -1.00 14.53
CA GLU A 43 8.94 -1.26 15.77
C GLU A 43 8.92 -0.01 16.67
N ALA A 44 8.64 -0.20 17.95
CA ALA A 44 8.56 0.88 18.93
C ALA A 44 9.40 0.58 20.17
N LEU A 45 10.08 1.62 20.67
CA LEU A 45 10.77 1.64 21.96
C LEU A 45 10.04 2.58 22.91
N TRP A 46 9.53 2.04 24.01
CA TRP A 46 8.95 2.86 25.06
C TRP A 46 10.04 3.36 26.01
N LYS A 47 10.27 4.69 25.97
CA LYS A 47 11.01 5.46 26.98
C LYS A 47 10.03 6.03 28.00
N GLY A 48 9.57 5.18 28.93
CA GLY A 48 9.02 5.60 30.21
C GLY A 48 10.13 5.65 31.25
#